data_AF-A0A2A2EXZ2-F1
#
_entry.id   AF-A0A2A2EXZ2-F1
#
_cell.length_a   1.000
_cell.length_b   1.000
_cell.length_c   1.000
_cell.angle_alpha   90.00
_cell.angle_beta   90.00
_cell.angle_gamma   90.00
#
_symmetry.space_group_name_H-M   'P 1'
#
loop_
_entity.id
_entity.type
_entity.pdbx_description
1 polymer ?
#
loop_
_entity_poly.entity_id
_entity_poly.type
_entity_poly.pdbx_seq_one_letter_code
_entity_poly.pdbx_strand_id
1 'polypeptide(L)' 'MLEVPLELRCNVCGHDRFTLPAADAMDQDVRCGECLAFKCHADDLEQHMLAAASSLTPQPGKTPRRLNAV' A
#
# COMPACT_ATOMS: atom_id res chain seq x y z
N MET A 1 0.06 16.44 9.17
CA MET A 1 -0.28 15.58 8.03
C MET A 1 0.93 15.53 7.12
N LEU A 2 1.33 14.36 6.63
CA LEU A 2 2.55 14.18 5.84
C LEU A 2 2.18 13.76 4.41
N GLU A 3 2.79 14.37 3.40
CA GLU A 3 2.64 13.92 2.02
C GLU A 3 3.83 13.04 1.66
N VAL A 4 3.55 11.81 1.24
CA VAL A 4 4.59 10.86 0.82
C VAL A 4 4.26 10.28 -0.55
N PRO A 5 5.27 10.12 -1.43
CA PRO A 5 5.14 9.30 -2.62
C PRO A 5 5.11 7.84 -2.17
N LEU A 6 4.08 7.11 -2.56
CA LEU A 6 4.01 5.67 -2.36
C LEU A 6 4.08 5.00 -3.72
N GLU A 7 4.59 3.77 -3.80
CA GLU A 7 4.48 2.93 -5.01
C GLU A 7 3.04 2.41 -5.23
N LEU A 8 2.05 3.21 -4.82
CA LEU A 8 0.64 2.98 -5.06
C LEU A 8 0.12 4.04 -6.01
N ARG A 9 -0.92 3.72 -6.79
CA ARG A 9 -1.54 4.66 -7.73
C ARG A 9 -2.98 4.93 -7.33
N CYS A 10 -3.40 6.19 -7.38
CA CYS A 10 -4.78 6.55 -7.07
C CYS A 10 -5.68 6.01 -8.18
N ASN A 11 -6.73 5.27 -7.80
CA ASN A 11 -7.65 4.69 -8.79
C ASN A 11 -8.56 5.75 -9.45
N VAL A 12 -8.58 6.97 -8.93
CA VAL A 12 -9.40 8.08 -9.46
C VAL A 12 -8.61 8.95 -10.43
N CYS A 13 -7.48 9.54 -9.98
CA CYS A 13 -6.68 10.46 -10.81
C CYS A 13 -5.38 9.86 -11.34
N GLY A 14 -4.97 8.67 -10.87
CA GLY A 14 -3.76 8.03 -11.33
C GLY A 14 -2.46 8.58 -10.75
N HIS A 15 -2.50 9.50 -9.78
CA HIS A 15 -1.30 10.02 -9.10
C HIS A 15 -0.82 9.09 -7.97
N ASP A 16 0.47 9.15 -7.68
CA ASP A 16 1.15 8.35 -6.65
C ASP A 16 1.37 9.09 -5.32
N ARG A 17 0.96 10.36 -5.23
CA ARG A 17 1.09 11.17 -4.02
C ARG A 17 -0.08 10.94 -3.08
N PHE A 18 0.21 10.55 -1.84
CA PHE A 18 -0.79 10.33 -0.80
C PHE A 18 -0.49 11.18 0.43
N THR A 19 -1.57 11.57 1.08
CA THR A 19 -1.56 12.32 2.33
C THR A 19 -1.84 11.33 3.46
N LEU A 20 -0.86 11.16 4.32
CA LEU A 20 -0.94 10.30 5.50
C LEU A 20 -1.29 11.15 6.73
N PRO A 21 -2.24 10.67 7.55
CA PRO A 21 -2.57 11.30 8.82
C PRO A 21 -1.39 11.19 9.81
N ALA A 22 -1.35 12.10 10.77
CA ALA A 22 -0.40 11.96 11.89
C ALA A 22 -0.89 10.85 12.83
N ALA A 23 0.02 10.21 13.57
CA ALA A 23 -0.30 9.09 14.46
C ALA A 23 -1.36 9.42 15.54
N ASP A 24 -1.53 10.70 15.89
CA ASP A 24 -2.50 11.18 16.89
C ASP A 24 -3.79 11.76 16.25
N ALA A 25 -3.95 11.65 14.93
CA ALA A 25 -5.15 12.15 14.27
C ALA A 25 -6.34 11.21 14.53
N MET A 26 -7.49 11.78 14.90
CA MET A 26 -8.77 11.02 15.00
C MET A 26 -9.14 10.33 13.67
N ASP A 27 -8.72 10.92 12.55
CA ASP A 27 -9.02 10.43 11.20
C ASP A 27 -7.77 9.74 10.65
N GLN A 28 -7.75 8.40 10.69
CA GLN A 28 -6.65 7.59 10.17
C GLN A 28 -6.83 7.26 8.68
N ASP A 29 -7.44 8.17 7.92
CA ASP A 29 -7.71 8.01 6.51
C ASP A 29 -6.52 8.41 5.64
N VAL A 30 -6.08 7.50 4.78
CA VAL A 30 -5.13 7.81 3.71
C VAL A 30 -5.90 8.29 2.49
N ARG A 31 -5.60 9.52 2.07
CA ARG A 31 -6.25 10.18 0.93
C ARG A 31 -5.24 10.53 -0.15
N CYS A 32 -5.69 10.65 -1.39
CA CYS A 32 -4.84 11.13 -2.47
C CYS A 32 -4.49 12.61 -2.24
N GLY A 33 -3.22 12.99 -2.43
CA GLY A 33 -2.78 14.39 -2.30
C GLY A 33 -3.30 15.33 -3.40
N GLU A 34 -3.87 14.78 -4.48
CA GLU A 34 -4.41 15.56 -5.59
C GLU A 34 -5.94 15.66 -5.55
N CYS A 35 -6.63 14.52 -5.63
CA CYS A 35 -8.10 14.49 -5.70
C CYS A 35 -8.77 14.28 -4.34
N LEU A 36 -8.00 14.15 -3.25
CA LEU A 36 -8.48 13.91 -1.88
C LEU A 36 -9.37 12.67 -1.73
N ALA A 37 -9.38 11.78 -2.74
CA ALA A 37 -10.16 10.55 -2.70
C ALA A 37 -9.66 9.64 -1.59
N PHE A 38 -10.60 9.08 -0.83
CA PHE A 38 -10.33 8.04 0.15
C PHE A 38 -9.75 6.81 -0.53
N LYS A 39 -8.67 6.26 0.03
CA LYS A 39 -8.00 5.07 -0.48
C LYS A 39 -8.11 3.91 0.50
N CYS A 40 -7.56 4.07 1.70
CA CYS A 40 -7.53 3.07 2.75
C CYS A 40 -7.26 3.72 4.12
N HIS A 41 -7.33 2.95 5.19
CA HIS A 41 -6.89 3.40 6.52
C HIS A 41 -5.37 3.26 6.68
N ALA A 42 -4.77 4.08 7.54
CA ALA A 42 -3.34 4.09 7.81
C ALA A 42 -2.84 2.74 8.35
N ASP A 43 -3.60 2.09 9.23
CA ASP A 43 -3.28 0.75 9.75
C ASP A 43 -3.18 -0.31 8.64
N ASP A 44 -4.15 -0.34 7.72
CA ASP A 44 -4.14 -1.26 6.58
C ASP A 44 -2.97 -0.98 5.62
N LEU A 45 -2.63 0.30 5.43
CA LEU A 45 -1.46 0.70 4.65
C LEU A 45 -0.16 0.20 5.31
N GLU A 46 0.01 0.38 6.63
CA GLU A 46 1.16 -0.13 7.36
C GLU A 46 1.28 -1.65 7.26
N GLN A 47 0.17 -2.39 7.43
CA GLN A 47 0.14 -3.85 7.28
C GLN A 47 0.56 -4.28 5.86
N HIS A 48 0.05 -3.61 4.83
CA HIS A 48 0.44 -3.88 3.44
C HIS A 48 1.91 -3.58 3.19
N MET A 49 2.43 -2.47 3.72
CA MET A 49 3.84 -2.11 3.58
C MET A 49 4.76 -3.10 4.31
N LEU A 50 4.38 -3.55 5.51
CA LEU A 50 5.09 -4.58 6.27
C LEU A 50 5.08 -5.92 5.51
N ALA A 51 3.94 -6.32 4.95
CA ALA A 51 3.82 -7.52 4.12
C ALA A 51 4.65 -7.42 2.82
N ALA A 52 4.66 -6.25 2.17
CA ALA A 52 5.47 -5.98 0.98
C ALA A 52 6.97 -5.98 1.31
N ALA A 53 7.39 -5.36 2.42
CA ALA A 53 8.78 -5.41 2.89
C ALA A 53 9.21 -6.84 3.22
N SER A 54 8.31 -7.66 3.77
CA SER A 54 8.53 -9.09 4.02
C SER A 54 8.60 -9.94 2.75
N SER A 55 8.22 -9.38 1.58
CA SER A 55 8.37 -10.03 0.27
C SER A 55 9.66 -9.67 -0.46
N LEU A 56 10.39 -8.65 0.02
CA LEU A 56 11.72 -8.26 -0.45
C LEU A 56 12.85 -9.05 0.23
N THR A 57 12.57 -9.78 1.32
CA THR A 57 13.40 -10.95 1.60
C THR A 57 13.15 -11.96 0.48
N PRO A 58 14.19 -12.45 -0.21
CA PRO A 58 14.00 -13.53 -1.18
C PRO A 58 13.42 -14.71 -0.41
N GLN A 59 12.10 -14.92 -0.50
CA GLN A 59 11.45 -16.07 0.11
C GLN A 59 12.03 -17.33 -0.53
N PRO A 60 12.90 -18.10 0.17
CA PRO A 60 13.43 -19.33 -0.36
C PRO A 60 12.36 -20.39 -0.11
N GLY A 61 11.32 -20.46 -0.95
CA GLY A 61 10.27 -21.44 -0.67
C GLY A 61 9.00 -21.48 -1.52
N LYS A 62 8.79 -20.61 -2.51
CA LYS A 62 7.71 -20.84 -3.48
C LYS A 62 8.26 -21.60 -4.68
N THR A 63 8.29 -22.93 -4.54
CA THR A 63 8.45 -23.88 -5.65
C THR A 63 7.46 -23.53 -6.78
N PRO A 64 7.92 -23.40 -8.04
CA PRO A 64 7.01 -23.21 -9.15
C PRO A 64 6.19 -24.49 -9.35
N ARG A 65 4.88 -24.30 -9.37
CA ARG A 65 3.84 -25.26 -9.75
C ARG A 65 4.23 -26.03 -11.01
N ARG A 66 4.54 -27.33 -10.91
CA ARG A 66 4.45 -28.22 -12.09
C ARG A 66 3.02 -28.74 -12.22
N LEU A 67 2.38 -28.23 -13.28
CA LEU A 67 1.16 -28.71 -13.89
C LEU A 67 1.28 -30.23 -14.11
N ASN A 68 0.38 -31.02 -13.52
CA ASN A 68 0.36 -32.47 -13.71
C ASN A 68 -0.21 -32.80 -15.11
N ALA A 69 0.42 -33.77 -15.75
CA ALA A 69 0.21 -34.21 -17.12
C ALA A 69 -1.09 -35.02 -17.30
N VAL A 70 -1.61 -35.01 -18.53
CA VAL A 70 -2.50 -36.03 -19.11
C VAL A 70 -1.73 -36.80 -20.16
#